data_AF-A0A8H5H786-F1
#
_entry.id   AF-A0A8H5H786-F1
#
_cell.length_a   1.000
_cell.length_b   1.000
_cell.length_c   1.000
_cell.angle_alpha   90.00
_cell.angle_beta   90.00
_cell.angle_gamma   90.00
#
_symmetry.space_group_name_H-M   'P 1'
#
loop_
_entity.id
_entity.type
_entity.pdbx_description
1 polymer ?
#
loop_
_entity_poly.entity_id
_entity_poly.type
_entity_poly.pdbx_seq_one_letter_code
_entity_poly.pdbx_strand_id
1 'polypeptide(L)'
;RYGEIAHKQLAKAGLAPKLLYCGSIWKETTQQLGMGKRKMVVMEYIEGKHPHGGVSDSVRDAIANAIQGLHQNGLVHGDIRLPDIIIQDSDQSNPNLDEAKRVRILDFDWAGKDGEVRYPLGLVMDGRPVDAVEDSPICTFHDHAMIEALKALQPIKQE
;
A
#
# COMPACT_ATOMS: atom_id res chain seq x y z
N ARG A 1 -6.94 2.65 12.24
CA ARG A 1 -5.66 2.01 12.65
C ARG A 1 -4.63 2.42 11.61
N TYR A 2 -3.33 2.31 11.88
CA TYR A 2 -2.30 2.54 10.85
C TYR A 2 -1.22 1.48 10.97
N GLY A 3 -0.86 0.84 9.85
CA GLY A 3 0.16 -0.19 9.74
C GLY A 3 1.59 0.37 9.81
N GLU A 4 1.91 1.04 10.91
CA GLU A 4 3.18 1.76 11.10
C GLU A 4 4.40 0.86 10.95
N ILE A 5 4.33 -0.39 11.42
CA ILE A 5 5.42 -1.37 11.33
C ILE A 5 5.69 -1.73 9.86
N ALA A 6 4.64 -2.07 9.12
CA ALA A 6 4.74 -2.41 7.69
C ALA A 6 5.27 -1.22 6.86
N HIS A 7 4.76 -0.01 7.11
CA HIS A 7 5.24 1.20 6.45
C HIS A 7 6.73 1.42 6.73
N LYS A 8 7.15 1.42 8.00
CA LYS A 8 8.57 1.62 8.36
C LYS A 8 9.48 0.57 7.72
N GLN A 9 9.01 -0.68 7.61
CA GLN A 9 9.77 -1.74 6.97
C GLN A 9 10.00 -1.48 5.48
N LEU A 10 8.95 -1.15 4.71
CA LEU A 10 9.09 -0.83 3.30
C LEU A 10 9.87 0.47 3.08
N ALA A 11 9.65 1.48 3.92
CA ALA A 11 10.39 2.74 3.85
C ALA A 11 11.90 2.53 4.05
N LYS A 12 12.31 1.65 4.98
CA LYS A 12 13.73 1.29 5.18
C LYS A 12 14.34 0.62 3.95
N ALA A 13 13.54 -0.10 3.16
CA ALA A 13 13.95 -0.70 1.89
C ALA A 13 13.87 0.26 0.69
N GLY A 14 13.43 1.51 0.89
CA GLY A 14 13.19 2.46 -0.20
C GLY A 14 11.96 2.11 -1.06
N LEU A 15 11.04 1.31 -0.56
CA LEU A 15 9.85 0.82 -1.27
C LEU A 15 8.55 1.50 -0.81
N ALA A 16 8.64 2.43 0.14
CA ALA A 16 7.57 3.33 0.56
C ALA A 16 8.18 4.69 0.91
N PRO A 17 7.40 5.78 0.96
CA PRO A 17 7.89 7.08 1.41
C PRO A 17 8.45 6.99 2.83
N LYS A 18 9.41 7.85 3.19
CA LYS A 18 9.87 7.89 4.58
C LYS A 18 8.74 8.36 5.50
N LEU A 19 8.41 7.56 6.51
CA LEU A 19 7.48 7.97 7.57
C LEU A 19 8.16 9.00 8.49
N LEU A 20 7.65 10.24 8.50
CA LEU A 20 8.18 11.37 9.27
C LEU A 20 7.51 11.48 10.64
N TYR A 21 6.22 11.14 10.75
CA TYR A 21 5.47 11.15 12.00
C TYR A 21 4.30 10.16 11.95
N CYS A 22 4.03 9.48 13.06
CA CYS A 22 2.81 8.72 13.28
C CYS A 22 2.43 8.83 14.77
N GLY A 23 1.29 9.44 15.07
CA GLY A 23 0.91 9.68 16.47
C GLY A 23 -0.49 10.22 16.65
N SER A 24 -0.96 10.28 17.89
CA SER A 24 -2.25 10.89 18.25
C SER A 24 -2.25 12.37 17.87
N ILE A 25 -3.37 12.87 17.33
CA ILE A 25 -3.57 14.31 17.14
C ILE A 25 -4.03 15.01 18.43
N TRP A 26 -4.53 14.24 19.39
CA TRP A 26 -5.01 14.76 20.66
C TRP A 26 -3.89 14.76 21.68
N LYS A 27 -3.64 15.93 22.27
CA LYS A 27 -2.72 16.11 23.41
C LYS A 27 -3.40 15.75 24.73
N GLU A 28 -4.69 16.06 24.84
CA GLU A 28 -5.50 15.89 26.07
C GLU A 28 -6.58 14.81 25.90
N THR A 29 -6.93 14.14 27.00
CA THR A 29 -7.87 13.01 27.02
C THR A 29 -9.32 13.43 26.74
N THR A 30 -9.73 14.63 27.13
CA THR A 30 -11.10 15.15 26.95
C THR A 30 -11.50 15.29 25.48
N GLN A 31 -10.56 15.64 24.61
CA GLN A 31 -10.81 15.73 23.16
C GLN A 31 -10.97 14.34 22.51
N GLN A 32 -10.30 13.32 23.07
CA GLN A 32 -10.42 11.93 22.61
C GLN A 32 -11.82 11.37 22.90
N LEU A 33 -12.45 11.78 24.00
CA LEU A 33 -13.80 11.33 24.38
C LEU A 33 -14.88 11.87 23.44
N GLY A 34 -14.75 13.13 23.00
CA GLY A 34 -15.76 13.77 22.15
C GLY A 34 -15.70 13.35 20.68
N MET A 35 -14.51 13.01 20.17
CA MET A 35 -14.33 12.79 18.72
C MET A 35 -13.55 11.52 18.35
N GLY A 36 -13.32 10.64 19.31
CA GLY A 36 -12.65 9.37 19.11
C GLY A 36 -11.13 9.49 18.92
N LYS A 37 -10.47 8.33 18.92
CA LYS A 37 -9.03 8.21 18.70
C LYS A 37 -8.71 8.51 17.24
N ARG A 38 -7.93 9.57 17.00
CA ARG A 38 -7.43 9.93 15.67
C ARG A 38 -5.91 10.00 15.67
N LYS A 39 -5.31 9.56 14.57
CA LYS A 39 -3.87 9.64 14.35
C LYS A 39 -3.58 10.57 13.17
N MET A 40 -2.46 11.27 13.26
CA MET A 40 -1.84 11.93 12.13
C MET A 40 -0.67 11.09 11.68
N VAL A 41 -0.58 10.93 10.37
CA VAL A 41 0.50 10.27 9.66
C VAL A 41 1.09 11.31 8.74
N VAL A 42 2.38 11.59 8.87
CA VAL A 42 3.13 12.47 7.98
C VAL A 42 4.24 11.65 7.37
N MET A 43 4.34 11.66 6.06
CA MET A 43 5.37 10.97 5.31
C MET A 43 5.99 11.90 4.27
N GLU A 44 7.11 11.48 3.72
CA GLU A 44 7.79 12.16 2.63
C GLU A 44 6.86 12.36 1.43
N TYR A 45 6.99 13.53 0.80
CA TYR A 45 6.35 13.79 -0.48
C TYR A 45 7.17 13.16 -1.59
N ILE A 46 6.53 12.34 -2.42
CA ILE A 46 7.14 11.70 -3.58
C ILE A 46 6.59 12.39 -4.83
N GLU A 47 7.46 13.06 -5.58
CA GLU A 47 7.13 13.54 -6.91
C GLU A 47 7.13 12.37 -7.89
N GLY A 48 6.03 12.17 -8.60
CA GLY A 48 5.83 11.02 -9.46
C GLY A 48 4.39 10.91 -9.95
N LYS A 49 4.07 9.76 -10.54
CA LYS A 49 2.76 9.49 -11.13
C LYS A 49 2.17 8.17 -10.64
N HIS A 50 0.86 8.15 -10.49
CA HIS A 50 0.11 6.92 -10.30
C HIS A 50 -0.02 6.19 -11.65
N PRO A 51 0.15 4.86 -11.69
CA PRO A 51 -0.13 4.08 -12.88
C PRO A 51 -1.63 4.10 -13.22
N HIS A 52 -1.95 4.09 -14.52
CA HIS A 52 -3.34 4.11 -15.02
C HIS A 52 -3.58 2.88 -15.90
N GLY A 53 -4.67 2.15 -15.66
CA GLY A 53 -5.05 0.97 -16.46
C GLY A 53 -4.23 -0.31 -16.21
N GLY A 54 -3.17 -0.22 -15.41
CA GLY A 54 -2.34 -1.34 -14.96
C GLY A 54 -0.86 -0.95 -14.85
N VAL A 55 -0.01 -1.94 -14.56
CA VAL A 55 1.46 -1.79 -14.51
C VAL A 55 2.17 -2.76 -15.44
N SER A 56 3.42 -2.45 -15.78
CA SER A 56 4.31 -3.38 -16.49
C SER A 56 4.66 -4.59 -15.62
N ASP A 57 5.11 -5.69 -16.24
CA ASP A 57 5.52 -6.89 -15.51
C ASP A 57 6.66 -6.60 -14.52
N SER A 58 7.64 -5.77 -14.90
CA SER A 58 8.76 -5.41 -14.01
C SER A 58 8.31 -4.60 -12.78
N VAL A 59 7.35 -3.70 -12.95
CA VAL A 59 6.75 -2.96 -11.83
C VAL A 59 5.92 -3.90 -10.95
N ARG A 60 5.13 -4.80 -11.53
CA ARG A 60 4.37 -5.80 -10.77
C ARG A 60 5.30 -6.69 -9.95
N ASP A 61 6.41 -7.14 -10.54
CA ASP A 61 7.41 -7.97 -9.86
C ASP A 61 8.10 -7.19 -8.73
N ALA A 62 8.37 -5.89 -8.91
CA ALA A 62 8.89 -5.04 -7.84
C ALA A 62 7.91 -4.92 -6.67
N ILE A 63 6.62 -4.74 -6.95
CA ILE A 63 5.55 -4.72 -5.93
C ILE A 63 5.48 -6.09 -5.23
N ALA A 64 5.46 -7.18 -5.99
CA ALA A 64 5.42 -8.53 -5.44
C ALA A 64 6.59 -8.81 -4.50
N ASN A 65 7.81 -8.41 -4.88
CA ASN A 65 8.99 -8.55 -4.04
C ASN A 65 8.92 -7.69 -2.77
N ALA A 66 8.40 -6.47 -2.86
CA ALA A 66 8.20 -5.61 -1.69
C ALA A 66 7.24 -6.25 -0.68
N ILE A 67 6.10 -6.73 -1.17
CA ILE A 67 5.06 -7.37 -0.37
C ILE A 67 5.52 -8.72 0.20
N GLN A 68 6.28 -9.50 -0.58
CA GLN A 68 6.92 -10.71 -0.08
C GLN A 68 7.85 -10.43 1.11
N GLY A 69 8.53 -9.28 1.12
CA GLY A 69 9.32 -8.82 2.27
C GLY A 69 8.47 -8.56 3.51
N LEU A 70 7.26 -8.01 3.37
CA LEU A 70 6.30 -7.88 4.47
C LEU A 70 5.87 -9.28 4.97
N HIS A 71 5.49 -10.16 4.05
CA HIS A 71 5.01 -11.51 4.38
C HIS A 71 6.06 -12.32 5.16
N GLN A 72 7.34 -12.21 4.80
CA GLN A 72 8.45 -12.85 5.52
C GLN A 72 8.57 -12.41 6.99
N ASN A 73 8.00 -11.24 7.34
CA ASN A 73 7.96 -10.71 8.70
C ASN A 73 6.57 -10.90 9.35
N GLY A 74 5.70 -11.72 8.77
CA GLY A 74 4.34 -11.98 9.26
C GLY A 74 3.40 -10.78 9.11
N LEU A 75 3.69 -9.88 8.17
CA LEU A 75 2.90 -8.68 7.90
C LEU A 75 2.21 -8.78 6.54
N VAL A 76 1.04 -8.16 6.42
CA VAL A 76 0.24 -8.00 5.19
C VAL A 76 -0.01 -6.51 4.93
N HIS A 77 -0.25 -6.15 3.67
CA HIS A 77 -0.62 -4.77 3.30
C HIS A 77 -2.13 -4.55 3.35
N GLY A 78 -2.90 -5.42 2.69
CA GLY A 78 -4.36 -5.45 2.71
C GLY A 78 -5.05 -4.53 1.71
N ASP A 79 -4.36 -3.55 1.12
CA ASP A 79 -4.89 -2.71 0.04
C ASP A 79 -3.81 -2.41 -1.00
N ILE A 80 -3.62 -3.31 -1.98
CA ILE A 80 -2.62 -3.13 -3.03
C ILE A 80 -3.35 -2.80 -4.34
N ARG A 81 -3.55 -1.51 -4.60
CA ARG A 81 -4.26 -1.05 -5.80
C ARG A 81 -3.49 0.07 -6.50
N LEU A 82 -3.82 0.33 -7.76
CA LEU A 82 -3.12 1.37 -8.56
C LEU A 82 -3.06 2.75 -7.86
N PRO A 83 -4.10 3.24 -7.17
CA PRO A 83 -4.02 4.50 -6.42
C PRO A 83 -2.98 4.48 -5.29
N ASP A 84 -2.69 3.30 -4.74
CA ASP A 84 -1.76 3.11 -3.63
C ASP A 84 -0.32 2.87 -4.13
N ILE A 85 -0.09 2.97 -5.43
CA ILE A 85 1.24 2.88 -6.06
C ILE A 85 1.59 4.23 -6.66
N ILE A 86 2.80 4.72 -6.36
CA ILE A 86 3.40 5.85 -7.05
C ILE A 86 4.72 5.42 -7.70
N ILE A 87 4.89 5.80 -8.96
CA ILE A 87 6.16 5.69 -9.67
C ILE A 87 6.83 7.04 -9.55
N GLN A 88 7.85 7.12 -8.67
CA GLN A 88 8.63 8.34 -8.45
C GLN A 88 9.27 8.78 -9.77
N ASP A 89 9.30 10.08 -10.09
CA ASP A 89 9.96 10.56 -11.29
C ASP A 89 11.47 10.26 -11.29
N SER A 90 12.05 10.15 -12.48
CA SER A 90 13.49 9.97 -12.60
C SER A 90 14.19 11.24 -12.13
N ASP A 91 15.12 11.11 -11.20
CA ASP A 91 16.01 12.22 -10.82
C ASP A 91 16.88 12.61 -12.03
N GLN A 92 17.15 13.91 -12.20
CA GLN A 92 18.11 14.43 -13.17
C GLN A 92 19.50 13.80 -13.00
N SER A 93 19.84 13.37 -11.78
CA SER A 93 21.10 12.66 -11.49
C SER A 93 21.14 11.22 -12.04
N ASN A 94 19.99 10.60 -12.32
CA ASN A 94 19.89 9.26 -12.87
C ASN A 94 18.65 9.09 -13.77
N PRO A 95 18.67 9.69 -14.98
CA PRO A 95 17.51 9.72 -15.88
C PRO A 95 17.10 8.35 -16.42
N ASN A 96 18.00 7.36 -16.34
CA ASN A 96 17.79 6.01 -16.86
C ASN A 96 17.42 5.00 -15.75
N LEU A 97 17.03 5.46 -14.56
CA LEU A 97 16.64 4.57 -13.49
C LEU A 97 15.34 3.82 -13.86
N ASP A 98 15.44 2.50 -13.88
CA ASP A 98 14.33 1.59 -14.16
C ASP A 98 13.10 1.95 -13.31
N GLU A 99 11.93 1.96 -13.96
CA GLU A 99 10.63 2.20 -13.34
C GLU A 99 10.39 1.29 -12.13
N ALA A 100 10.80 0.02 -12.22
CA ALA A 100 10.70 -0.95 -11.14
C ALA A 100 11.42 -0.50 -9.85
N LYS A 101 12.53 0.25 -9.98
CA LYS A 101 13.31 0.78 -8.83
C LYS A 101 12.72 2.06 -8.25
N ARG A 102 11.80 2.70 -8.98
CA ARG A 102 11.13 3.96 -8.60
C ARG A 102 9.76 3.74 -7.97
N VAL A 103 9.32 2.48 -7.82
CA VAL A 103 8.07 2.12 -7.16
C VAL A 103 8.11 2.53 -5.68
N ARG A 104 7.05 3.19 -5.21
CA ARG A 104 6.73 3.38 -3.80
C ARG A 104 5.29 2.94 -3.55
N ILE A 105 5.09 2.18 -2.48
CA ILE A 105 3.79 1.71 -2.00
C ILE A 105 3.28 2.68 -0.91
N LEU A 106 2.01 3.04 -1.01
CA LEU A 106 1.27 3.97 -0.15
C LEU A 106 0.13 3.24 0.57
N ASP A 107 -0.62 3.98 1.38
CA ASP A 107 -1.84 3.55 2.10
C ASP A 107 -1.71 2.27 2.96
N PHE A 108 -1.07 2.45 4.12
CA PHE A 108 -0.90 1.39 5.12
C PHE A 108 -2.03 1.37 6.16
N ASP A 109 -3.21 1.94 5.91
CA ASP A 109 -4.28 2.01 6.92
C ASP A 109 -4.74 0.63 7.40
N TRP A 110 -4.64 -0.37 6.53
CA TRP A 110 -5.10 -1.74 6.80
C TRP A 110 -3.97 -2.71 7.12
N ALA A 111 -2.74 -2.32 6.81
CA ALA A 111 -1.56 -3.15 7.00
C ALA A 111 -1.31 -3.50 8.46
N GLY A 112 -0.68 -4.65 8.67
CA GLY A 112 -0.32 -5.16 9.99
C GLY A 112 -0.09 -6.66 9.93
N LYS A 113 -0.28 -7.35 11.05
CA LYS A 113 0.02 -8.78 11.13
C LYS A 113 -1.00 -9.64 10.39
N ASP A 114 -0.49 -10.62 9.65
CA ASP A 114 -1.25 -11.63 8.91
C ASP A 114 -2.31 -12.29 9.81
N GLY A 115 -3.57 -12.26 9.38
CA GLY A 115 -4.71 -12.86 10.09
C GLY A 115 -5.15 -12.14 11.38
N GLU A 116 -4.39 -11.14 11.88
CA GLU A 116 -4.78 -10.35 13.06
C GLU A 116 -5.45 -9.02 12.68
N VAL A 117 -5.02 -8.41 11.58
CA VAL A 117 -5.66 -7.20 11.05
C VAL A 117 -6.92 -7.54 10.25
N ARG A 118 -7.93 -6.68 10.33
CA ARG A 118 -9.24 -6.86 9.70
C ARG A 118 -9.61 -5.67 8.82
N TYR A 119 -10.39 -5.94 7.77
CA TYR A 119 -11.05 -4.92 6.96
C TYR A 119 -12.09 -4.14 7.79
N PRO A 120 -12.33 -2.86 7.48
CA PRO A 120 -13.32 -2.05 8.18
C PRO A 120 -14.77 -2.48 7.87
N LEU A 121 -15.69 -2.08 8.74
CA LEU A 121 -17.14 -2.13 8.46
C LEU A 121 -17.49 -1.15 7.32
N GLY A 122 -18.40 -1.54 6.43
CA GLY A 122 -18.76 -0.73 5.26
C GLY A 122 -17.69 -0.74 4.15
N LEU A 123 -16.90 -1.82 4.06
CA LEU A 123 -15.92 -1.99 2.99
C LEU A 123 -16.58 -1.92 1.61
N VAL A 124 -16.06 -1.05 0.75
CA VAL A 124 -16.50 -0.96 -0.65
C VAL A 124 -15.68 -1.95 -1.49
N MET A 125 -16.37 -2.81 -2.24
CA MET A 125 -15.77 -3.80 -3.13
C MET A 125 -15.29 -3.16 -4.44
N ASP A 126 -14.24 -2.36 -4.37
CA ASP A 126 -13.63 -1.69 -5.52
C ASP A 126 -12.20 -2.21 -5.78
N GLY A 127 -12.07 -3.09 -6.77
CA GLY A 127 -10.78 -3.70 -7.15
C GLY A 127 -10.21 -4.70 -6.13
N ARG A 128 -11.01 -5.13 -5.16
CA ARG A 128 -10.61 -6.07 -4.09
C ARG A 128 -11.08 -7.50 -4.38
N PRO A 129 -10.35 -8.52 -3.91
CA PRO A 129 -10.75 -9.92 -4.11
C PRO A 129 -12.05 -10.23 -3.37
N VAL A 130 -12.80 -11.22 -3.86
CA VAL A 130 -14.18 -11.51 -3.41
C VAL A 130 -14.30 -11.88 -1.92
N ASP A 131 -13.21 -12.35 -1.33
CA ASP A 131 -13.06 -12.77 0.06
C ASP A 131 -12.55 -11.65 0.99
N ALA A 132 -12.10 -10.52 0.42
CA ALA A 132 -11.90 -9.29 1.17
C ALA A 132 -13.27 -8.67 1.50
N VAL A 133 -13.94 -9.23 2.50
CA VAL A 133 -15.24 -8.78 2.99
C VAL A 133 -15.10 -7.99 4.28
N GLU A 134 -16.14 -7.23 4.60
CA GLU A 134 -16.24 -6.48 5.86
C GLU A 134 -15.93 -7.37 7.09
N ASP A 135 -15.11 -6.82 8.00
CA ASP A 135 -14.63 -7.45 9.23
C ASP A 135 -13.87 -8.78 9.05
N SER A 136 -13.55 -9.21 7.81
CA SER A 136 -12.73 -10.40 7.61
C SER A 136 -11.26 -10.14 7.97
N PRO A 137 -10.54 -11.17 8.48
CA PRO A 137 -9.10 -11.10 8.64
C PRO A 137 -8.41 -10.87 7.30
N ILE A 138 -7.41 -10.00 7.28
CA ILE A 138 -6.59 -9.76 6.10
C ILE A 138 -5.43 -10.74 6.15
N CYS A 139 -5.32 -11.58 5.11
CA CYS A 139 -4.24 -12.54 4.97
C CYS A 139 -3.39 -12.31 3.71
N THR A 140 -2.23 -12.97 3.65
CA THR A 140 -1.27 -12.90 2.53
C THR A 140 -1.87 -13.22 1.16
N PHE A 141 -2.86 -14.11 1.10
CA PHE A 141 -3.52 -14.45 -0.17
C PHE A 141 -4.31 -13.26 -0.76
N HIS A 142 -4.85 -12.36 0.09
CA HIS A 142 -5.51 -11.15 -0.39
C HIS A 142 -4.50 -10.26 -1.12
N ASP A 143 -3.31 -10.09 -0.54
CA ASP A 143 -2.24 -9.31 -1.15
C ASP A 143 -1.84 -9.91 -2.51
N HIS A 144 -1.67 -11.24 -2.59
CA HIS A 144 -1.38 -11.92 -3.84
C HIS A 144 -2.46 -11.71 -4.91
N ALA A 145 -3.73 -11.86 -4.54
CA ALA A 145 -4.84 -11.66 -5.47
C ALA A 145 -4.88 -10.22 -6.01
N MET A 146 -4.61 -9.23 -5.15
CA MET A 146 -4.52 -7.82 -5.54
C MET A 146 -3.34 -7.54 -6.47
N ILE A 147 -2.17 -8.12 -6.22
CA ILE A 147 -0.99 -8.00 -7.10
C ILE A 147 -1.29 -8.59 -8.49
N GLU A 148 -1.93 -9.75 -8.55
CA GLU A 148 -2.32 -10.37 -9.83
C GLU A 148 -3.31 -9.51 -10.63
N ALA A 149 -4.13 -8.71 -9.94
CA ALA A 149 -5.09 -7.79 -10.55
C ALA A 149 -4.44 -6.50 -11.12
N LEU A 150 -3.19 -6.18 -10.79
CA LEU A 150 -2.51 -4.96 -11.30
C LEU A 150 -2.11 -5.03 -12.78
N LYS A 151 -2.38 -6.13 -13.48
CA LYS A 151 -1.99 -6.33 -14.88
C LYS A 151 -2.59 -5.27 -15.79
N ALA A 152 -1.79 -4.79 -16.74
CA ALA A 152 -2.32 -3.99 -17.85
C ALA A 152 -3.40 -4.76 -18.60
N LEU A 153 -4.50 -4.07 -18.94
CA LEU A 153 -5.51 -4.62 -19.85
C LEU A 153 -4.81 -5.09 -21.13
N GLN A 154 -4.93 -6.38 -21.46
CA GLN A 154 -4.52 -6.85 -22.77
C GLN A 154 -5.40 -6.13 -23.80
N PRO A 155 -4.83 -5.55 -24.87
CA PRO A 155 -5.64 -4.98 -25.93
C PRO A 155 -6.58 -6.07 -26.44
N ILE A 156 -7.87 -5.73 -26.52
CA ILE A 156 -8.88 -6.60 -27.14
C ILE A 156 -8.37 -6.93 -28.53
N LYS A 157 -8.06 -8.20 -28.80
CA LYS A 157 -7.79 -8.67 -30.16
C LYS A 157 -9.06 -8.39 -30.96
N GLN A 158 -9.01 -7.39 -31.83
CA GLN A 158 -9.99 -7.29 -32.90
C GLN A 158 -9.67 -8.45 -33.86
N GLU A 159 -10.54 -9.44 -33.89
CA GLU A 159 -10.59 -10.46 -34.96
C GLU A 159 -11.11 -9.85 -36.26
#